data_AF-A0A166FMC2-F1
#
_entry.id   AF-A0A166FMC2-F1
#
_cell.length_a   1.000
_cell.length_b   1.000
_cell.length_c   1.000
_cell.angle_alpha   90.00
_cell.angle_beta   90.00
_cell.angle_gamma   90.00
#
_symmetry.space_group_name_H-M   'P 1'
#
loop_
_entity.id
_entity.type
_entity.pdbx_description
1 polymer ?
#
loop_
_entity_poly.entity_id
_entity_poly.type
_entity_poly.pdbx_seq_one_letter_code
_entity_poly.pdbx_strand_id
1 'polypeptide(L)'
;MKLQTIAAAGVAVLSLGVTAVTAQAKTWHYHVTSSNSFSTSSYHRAYLYGGRNDQFVSLYTTAKAANSQDSTHYHSNFSDFGRNKTYYAEKVKGYSRVYKLKYKGKAYYMNTKDAGVYRYNAWRLGSKIVSFAKPTNTSYVMLKAKNKFNKSQPWYYNYGGKANPIYNKYQLSSKGNWYIK
;
A
#
# COMPACT_ATOMS: atom_id res chain seq x y z
N MET A 1 3.49 -33.91 69.88
CA MET A 1 4.39 -34.55 68.89
C MET A 1 3.55 -35.06 67.72
N LYS A 2 3.68 -34.40 66.56
CA LYS A 2 3.50 -34.92 65.18
C LYS A 2 3.42 -33.72 64.23
N LEU A 3 4.57 -33.33 63.69
CA LEU A 3 4.69 -32.58 62.44
C LEU A 3 4.37 -33.55 61.30
N GLN A 4 3.54 -33.16 60.34
CA GLN A 4 3.81 -33.41 58.91
C GLN A 4 3.32 -32.24 58.08
N THR A 5 4.30 -31.52 57.56
CA THR A 5 4.24 -30.45 56.57
C THR A 5 3.78 -30.99 55.21
N ILE A 6 2.85 -30.32 54.53
CA ILE A 6 2.89 -30.17 53.07
C ILE A 6 2.40 -28.77 52.70
N ALA A 7 3.30 -28.01 52.07
CA ALA A 7 3.04 -26.71 51.49
C ALA A 7 2.18 -26.82 50.23
N ALA A 8 1.25 -25.91 50.05
CA ALA A 8 0.72 -25.55 48.75
C ALA A 8 0.54 -24.03 48.70
N ALA A 9 1.65 -23.34 48.41
CA ALA A 9 1.60 -21.97 47.95
C ALA A 9 0.85 -21.94 46.61
N GLY A 10 -0.43 -21.57 46.66
CA GLY A 10 -1.24 -21.35 45.47
C GLY A 10 -0.65 -20.18 44.69
N VAL A 11 0.12 -20.50 43.64
CA VAL A 11 0.56 -19.54 42.65
C VAL A 11 -0.68 -18.96 41.98
N ALA A 12 -0.98 -17.70 42.29
CA ALA A 12 -1.86 -16.88 41.47
C ALA A 12 -1.20 -16.76 40.09
N VAL A 13 -1.59 -17.64 39.16
CA VAL A 13 -1.27 -17.46 37.75
C VAL A 13 -2.08 -16.24 37.31
N LEU A 14 -1.40 -15.09 37.34
CA LEU A 14 -1.77 -13.91 36.57
C LEU A 14 -2.07 -14.41 35.16
N SER A 15 -3.34 -14.47 34.82
CA SER A 15 -3.77 -14.63 33.45
C SER A 15 -3.11 -13.50 32.67
N LEU A 16 -2.03 -13.81 31.96
CA LEU A 16 -1.55 -13.02 30.85
C LEU A 16 -2.66 -13.10 29.80
N GLY A 17 -3.72 -12.33 30.03
CA GLY A 17 -4.59 -11.85 29.01
C GLY A 17 -3.68 -11.13 28.04
N VAL A 18 -3.24 -11.86 27.02
CA VAL A 18 -2.86 -11.26 25.76
C VAL A 18 -4.14 -10.58 25.32
N THR A 19 -4.35 -9.35 25.78
CA THR A 19 -5.20 -8.39 25.10
C THR A 19 -4.54 -8.27 23.74
N ALA A 20 -4.94 -9.14 22.83
CA ALA A 20 -4.74 -8.98 21.42
C ALA A 20 -5.17 -7.55 21.17
N VAL A 21 -4.20 -6.69 20.88
CA VAL A 21 -4.44 -5.30 20.51
C VAL A 21 -5.16 -5.37 19.17
N THR A 22 -6.45 -5.67 19.23
CA THR A 22 -7.34 -5.67 18.09
C THR A 22 -7.68 -4.21 17.91
N ALA A 23 -6.76 -3.49 17.28
CA ALA A 23 -7.13 -2.34 16.49
C ALA A 23 -8.05 -2.86 15.38
N GLN A 24 -9.31 -3.10 15.74
CA GLN A 24 -10.41 -3.47 14.87
C GLN A 24 -10.64 -2.24 14.00
N ALA A 25 -10.05 -2.23 12.80
CA ALA A 25 -10.48 -1.33 11.76
C ALA A 25 -11.91 -1.73 11.36
N LYS A 26 -12.90 -1.34 12.18
CA LYS A 26 -14.31 -1.27 11.79
C LYS A 26 -14.37 -0.19 10.71
N THR A 27 -14.21 -0.57 9.44
CA THR A 27 -14.96 -0.08 8.26
C THR A 27 -14.16 -0.22 6.96
N TRP A 28 -14.80 -0.83 5.98
CA TRP A 28 -15.04 -0.43 4.57
C TRP A 28 -14.29 0.76 3.94
N HIS A 29 -13.05 1.07 4.31
CA HIS A 29 -12.32 2.18 3.70
C HIS A 29 -11.70 1.77 2.37
N TYR A 30 -12.51 1.70 1.32
CA TYR A 30 -12.01 1.66 -0.04
C TYR A 30 -12.72 2.71 -0.88
N HIS A 31 -11.96 3.32 -1.77
CA HIS A 31 -12.49 4.19 -2.80
C HIS A 31 -12.30 3.52 -4.16
N VAL A 32 -13.13 3.88 -5.12
CA VAL A 32 -12.97 3.47 -6.51
C VAL A 32 -12.53 4.70 -7.30
N THR A 33 -11.46 4.58 -8.07
CA THR A 33 -11.09 5.66 -9.01
C THR A 33 -11.99 5.60 -10.24
N SER A 34 -12.32 6.75 -10.83
CA SER A 34 -13.07 6.81 -12.10
C SER A 34 -12.25 6.33 -13.30
N SER A 35 -10.92 6.44 -13.24
CA SER A 35 -10.02 5.96 -14.30
C SER A 35 -8.60 5.73 -13.78
N ASN A 36 -7.76 5.06 -14.58
CA ASN A 36 -6.31 5.04 -14.37
C ASN A 36 -5.58 6.20 -15.07
N SER A 37 -6.32 7.10 -15.72
CA SER A 37 -5.74 8.20 -16.47
C SER A 37 -5.38 9.36 -15.55
N PHE A 38 -4.17 9.86 -15.71
CA PHE A 38 -3.67 11.08 -15.08
C PHE A 38 -3.89 12.28 -16.00
N SER A 39 -4.27 13.41 -15.42
CA SER A 39 -4.41 14.70 -16.09
C SER A 39 -3.05 15.32 -16.41
N THR A 40 -3.03 16.26 -17.36
CA THR A 40 -1.87 17.13 -17.65
C THR A 40 -1.97 18.51 -16.97
N SER A 41 -3.04 18.74 -16.21
CA SER A 41 -3.33 20.01 -15.53
C SER A 41 -3.66 19.88 -14.04
N SER A 42 -3.80 18.65 -13.53
CA SER A 42 -4.17 18.42 -12.14
C SER A 42 -3.50 17.18 -11.55
N TYR A 43 -3.05 17.32 -10.30
CA TYR A 43 -2.52 16.22 -9.53
C TYR A 43 -3.62 15.26 -9.08
N HIS A 44 -3.36 13.96 -9.22
CA HIS A 44 -4.20 12.90 -8.67
C HIS A 44 -3.38 11.99 -7.76
N ARG A 45 -4.05 11.40 -6.76
CA ARG A 45 -3.45 10.38 -5.91
C ARG A 45 -2.80 9.31 -6.78
N ALA A 46 -1.54 9.01 -6.48
CA ALA A 46 -0.74 8.06 -7.25
C ALA A 46 -0.27 6.91 -6.36
N TYR A 47 0.00 5.78 -7.03
CA TYR A 47 0.58 4.57 -6.50
C TYR A 47 1.65 4.11 -7.48
N LEU A 48 2.88 3.97 -7.00
CA LEU A 48 3.99 3.43 -7.78
C LEU A 48 3.99 1.91 -7.65
N TYR A 49 4.22 1.19 -8.74
CA TYR A 49 4.59 -0.24 -8.77
C TYR A 49 4.95 -0.69 -10.20
N GLY A 50 5.69 -1.79 -10.32
CA GLY A 50 6.23 -2.31 -11.58
C GLY A 50 7.37 -1.44 -12.14
N GLY A 51 7.79 -1.68 -13.39
CA GLY A 51 8.97 -0.99 -13.95
C GLY A 51 10.29 -1.64 -13.50
N ARG A 52 11.41 -0.93 -13.67
CA ARG A 52 12.76 -1.45 -13.36
C ARG A 52 13.00 -1.61 -11.86
N ASN A 53 12.48 -0.68 -11.06
CA ASN A 53 12.81 -0.55 -9.64
C ASN A 53 11.57 -0.75 -8.73
N ASP A 54 10.37 -0.89 -9.29
CA ASP A 54 9.09 -1.19 -8.63
C ASP A 54 8.59 -0.11 -7.64
N GLN A 55 9.32 0.08 -6.56
CA GLN A 55 8.95 0.95 -5.43
C GLN A 55 9.87 2.16 -5.27
N PHE A 56 10.71 2.40 -6.27
CA PHE A 56 11.73 3.43 -6.24
C PHE A 56 11.79 4.18 -7.57
N VAL A 57 11.93 5.50 -7.50
CA VAL A 57 12.08 6.36 -8.68
C VAL A 57 13.11 7.45 -8.42
N SER A 58 13.92 7.75 -9.43
CA SER A 58 14.81 8.90 -9.41
C SER A 58 13.98 10.16 -9.67
N LEU A 59 14.22 11.20 -8.86
CA LEU A 59 13.57 12.50 -9.00
C LEU A 59 14.54 13.50 -9.63
N TYR A 60 14.02 14.23 -10.60
CA TYR A 60 14.77 15.23 -11.37
C TYR A 60 14.10 16.60 -11.25
N THR A 61 14.88 17.66 -11.45
CA THR A 61 14.40 19.04 -11.38
C THR A 61 13.65 19.48 -12.64
N THR A 62 13.87 18.83 -13.78
CA THR A 62 13.20 19.16 -15.06
C THR A 62 12.62 17.93 -15.76
N ALA A 63 11.59 18.14 -16.60
CA ALA A 63 11.00 17.07 -17.40
C ALA A 63 11.97 16.48 -18.43
N LYS A 64 12.78 17.35 -19.07
CA LYS A 64 13.81 16.95 -20.03
C LYS A 64 14.82 16.02 -19.37
N ALA A 65 15.32 16.39 -18.19
CA ALA A 65 16.25 15.57 -17.43
C ALA A 65 15.65 14.24 -17.00
N ALA A 66 14.40 14.22 -16.52
CA ALA A 66 13.73 12.96 -16.22
C ALA A 66 13.58 12.06 -17.46
N ASN A 67 13.29 12.65 -18.63
CA ASN A 67 13.14 11.89 -19.87
C ASN A 67 14.45 11.23 -20.32
N SER A 68 15.56 11.96 -20.26
CA SER A 68 16.90 11.48 -20.60
C SER A 68 17.61 10.73 -19.46
N GLN A 69 17.05 10.78 -18.24
CA GLN A 69 17.68 10.31 -17.01
C GLN A 69 19.05 10.97 -16.74
N ASP A 70 19.13 12.28 -16.97
CA ASP A 70 20.34 13.09 -16.82
C ASP A 70 20.76 13.29 -15.35
N SER A 71 21.97 12.84 -15.01
CA SER A 71 22.52 12.88 -13.64
C SER A 71 22.83 14.30 -13.14
N THR A 72 23.08 15.28 -14.02
CA THR A 72 23.35 16.67 -13.60
C THR A 72 22.14 17.32 -12.95
N HIS A 73 20.93 16.90 -13.34
CA HIS A 73 19.66 17.42 -12.84
C HIS A 73 18.94 16.46 -11.89
N TYR A 74 19.64 15.39 -11.48
CA TYR A 74 19.18 14.50 -10.45
C TYR A 74 19.10 15.26 -9.12
N HIS A 75 17.99 15.08 -8.41
CA HIS A 75 17.77 15.69 -7.10
C HIS A 75 17.90 14.67 -5.98
N SER A 76 17.09 13.61 -6.03
CA SER A 76 17.02 12.62 -4.96
C SER A 76 16.28 11.37 -5.42
N ASN A 77 16.30 10.33 -4.59
CA ASN A 77 15.48 9.15 -4.80
C ASN A 77 14.21 9.21 -3.95
N PHE A 78 13.08 8.88 -4.57
CA PHE A 78 11.84 8.60 -3.86
C PHE A 78 11.65 7.08 -3.75
N SER A 79 11.41 6.61 -2.54
CA SER A 79 11.11 5.20 -2.25
C SER A 79 9.80 5.09 -1.47
N ASP A 80 8.95 4.15 -1.85
CA ASP A 80 7.73 3.76 -1.13
C ASP A 80 7.70 2.25 -0.87
N PHE A 81 8.80 1.73 -0.31
CA PHE A 81 8.93 0.29 0.02
C PHE A 81 7.77 -0.24 0.88
N GLY A 82 7.30 0.56 1.85
CA GLY A 82 6.18 0.21 2.72
C GLY A 82 4.80 0.39 2.09
N ARG A 83 4.69 0.90 0.86
CA ARG A 83 3.44 1.19 0.14
C ARG A 83 2.43 1.99 0.99
N ASN A 84 2.96 2.90 1.81
CA ASN A 84 2.22 3.63 2.84
C ASN A 84 2.41 5.15 2.74
N LYS A 85 3.13 5.63 1.72
CA LYS A 85 3.32 7.06 1.50
C LYS A 85 2.18 7.68 0.70
N THR A 86 1.88 8.94 1.03
CA THR A 86 0.90 9.78 0.35
C THR A 86 1.60 10.67 -0.66
N TYR A 87 1.34 10.47 -1.96
CA TYR A 87 1.86 11.30 -3.04
C TYR A 87 0.86 11.40 -4.19
N TYR A 88 1.09 12.38 -5.05
CA TYR A 88 0.23 12.68 -6.18
C TYR A 88 1.06 12.77 -7.45
N ALA A 89 0.46 12.46 -8.60
CA ALA A 89 1.10 12.59 -9.88
C ALA A 89 0.22 13.31 -10.90
N GLU A 90 0.88 13.90 -11.89
CA GLU A 90 0.32 14.57 -13.06
C GLU A 90 1.18 14.20 -14.27
N LYS A 91 0.56 13.99 -15.44
CA LYS A 91 1.31 13.77 -16.69
C LYS A 91 1.99 15.05 -17.13
N VAL A 92 3.17 14.93 -17.71
CA VAL A 92 3.82 16.07 -18.37
C VAL A 92 3.45 16.09 -19.86
N LYS A 93 2.80 17.17 -20.31
CA LYS A 93 2.50 17.37 -21.73
C LYS A 93 3.78 17.30 -22.57
N GLY A 94 3.75 16.57 -23.67
CA GLY A 94 4.92 16.37 -24.55
C GLY A 94 5.89 15.27 -24.11
N TYR A 95 5.70 14.63 -22.96
CA TYR A 95 6.56 13.55 -22.47
C TYR A 95 5.77 12.31 -22.08
N SER A 96 5.79 11.26 -22.93
CA SER A 96 4.97 10.05 -22.74
C SER A 96 5.31 9.24 -21.49
N ARG A 97 6.55 9.35 -20.99
CA ARG A 97 7.08 8.59 -19.85
C ARG A 97 7.45 9.46 -18.65
N VAL A 98 7.11 10.75 -18.66
CA VAL A 98 7.47 11.65 -17.55
C VAL A 98 6.22 12.12 -16.83
N TYR A 99 6.28 12.04 -15.51
CA TYR A 99 5.23 12.52 -14.61
C TYR A 99 5.83 13.52 -13.63
N LYS A 100 5.06 14.55 -13.27
CA LYS A 100 5.33 15.33 -12.07
C LYS A 100 4.84 14.55 -10.87
N LEU A 101 5.72 14.29 -9.91
CA LEU A 101 5.41 13.66 -8.63
C LEU A 101 5.42 14.74 -7.54
N LYS A 102 4.28 14.96 -6.89
CA LYS A 102 4.15 15.86 -5.74
C LYS A 102 4.16 15.07 -4.44
N TYR A 103 5.16 15.32 -3.60
CA TYR A 103 5.38 14.68 -2.31
C TYR A 103 5.90 15.69 -1.28
N LYS A 104 5.34 15.68 -0.06
CA LYS A 104 5.68 16.64 1.01
C LYS A 104 5.68 18.11 0.55
N GLY A 105 4.67 18.48 -0.24
CA GLY A 105 4.50 19.86 -0.75
C GLY A 105 5.37 20.21 -1.96
N LYS A 106 6.43 19.45 -2.26
CA LYS A 106 7.34 19.70 -3.39
C LYS A 106 6.96 18.85 -4.60
N ALA A 107 7.21 19.37 -5.80
CA ALA A 107 6.98 18.66 -7.05
C ALA A 107 8.30 18.42 -7.78
N TYR A 108 8.51 17.19 -8.25
CA TYR A 108 9.67 16.77 -9.01
C TYR A 108 9.25 15.99 -10.25
N TYR A 109 10.16 15.76 -11.18
CA TYR A 109 9.90 14.96 -12.38
C TYR A 109 10.46 13.55 -12.20
N MET A 110 9.69 12.55 -12.62
CA MET A 110 10.08 11.14 -12.59
C MET A 110 9.86 10.48 -13.95
N ASN A 111 10.65 9.44 -14.25
CA ASN A 111 10.47 8.61 -15.43
C ASN A 111 9.74 7.32 -15.08
N THR A 112 8.73 6.94 -15.87
CA THR A 112 7.97 5.70 -15.62
C THR A 112 8.71 4.43 -16.01
N LYS A 113 9.93 4.53 -16.56
CA LYS A 113 10.84 3.38 -16.69
C LYS A 113 11.25 2.83 -15.32
N ASP A 114 11.42 3.71 -14.32
CA ASP A 114 11.83 3.32 -12.97
C ASP A 114 10.68 2.63 -12.24
N ALA A 115 9.50 3.27 -12.22
CA ALA A 115 8.28 2.66 -11.74
C ALA A 115 7.03 3.13 -12.51
N GLY A 116 6.08 2.21 -12.71
CA GLY A 116 4.77 2.58 -13.26
C GLY A 116 3.99 3.46 -12.28
N VAL A 117 3.12 4.32 -12.80
CA VAL A 117 2.27 5.23 -12.01
C VAL A 117 0.81 4.88 -12.23
N TYR A 118 0.08 4.62 -11.14
CA TYR A 118 -1.31 4.17 -11.18
C TYR A 118 -2.19 4.98 -10.24
N ARG A 119 -3.48 5.09 -10.55
CA ARG A 119 -4.48 5.73 -9.70
C ARG A 119 -5.16 4.78 -8.73
N TYR A 120 -4.72 3.54 -8.67
CA TYR A 120 -5.23 2.50 -7.80
C TYR A 120 -4.07 1.64 -7.29
N ASN A 121 -4.24 0.98 -6.15
CA ASN A 121 -3.30 -0.02 -5.62
C ASN A 121 -4.00 -1.35 -5.29
N ALA A 122 -5.24 -1.51 -5.72
CA ALA A 122 -6.01 -2.73 -5.58
C ALA A 122 -6.82 -3.01 -6.85
N TRP A 123 -6.88 -4.27 -7.27
CA TRP A 123 -7.67 -4.70 -8.42
C TRP A 123 -8.25 -6.10 -8.24
N ARG A 124 -9.28 -6.40 -9.03
CA ARG A 124 -9.93 -7.70 -9.05
C ARG A 124 -9.21 -8.65 -10.00
N LEU A 125 -9.00 -9.88 -9.56
CA LEU A 125 -8.50 -11.00 -10.35
C LEU A 125 -9.43 -12.19 -10.12
N GLY A 126 -10.36 -12.42 -11.05
CA GLY A 126 -11.44 -13.40 -10.88
C GLY A 126 -12.30 -13.08 -9.65
N SER A 127 -12.38 -14.03 -8.72
CA SER A 127 -13.13 -13.90 -7.46
C SER A 127 -12.34 -13.25 -6.31
N LYS A 128 -11.12 -12.77 -6.56
CA LYS A 128 -10.18 -12.28 -5.53
C LYS A 128 -9.90 -10.79 -5.74
N ILE A 129 -9.56 -10.07 -4.67
CA ILE A 129 -8.90 -8.75 -4.77
C ILE A 129 -7.41 -8.92 -4.48
N VAL A 130 -6.56 -8.34 -5.31
CA VAL A 130 -5.12 -8.22 -5.09
C VAL A 130 -4.79 -6.78 -4.74
N SER A 131 -3.98 -6.54 -3.71
CA SER A 131 -3.56 -5.20 -3.32
C SER A 131 -2.14 -5.13 -2.76
N PHE A 132 -1.51 -3.97 -2.96
CA PHE A 132 -0.25 -3.57 -2.33
C PHE A 132 -0.41 -2.93 -0.95
N ALA A 133 -1.64 -2.76 -0.46
CA ALA A 133 -1.93 -2.28 0.89
C ALA A 133 -2.72 -3.33 1.67
N LYS A 134 -2.42 -3.46 2.97
CA LYS A 134 -3.20 -4.29 3.89
C LYS A 134 -4.63 -3.73 3.97
N PRO A 135 -5.68 -4.58 3.96
CA PRO A 135 -7.07 -4.09 3.94
C PRO A 135 -7.51 -3.41 5.25
N THR A 136 -6.69 -3.47 6.30
CA THR A 136 -6.89 -2.74 7.56
C THR A 136 -6.26 -1.35 7.55
N ASN A 137 -5.56 -0.95 6.47
CA ASN A 137 -4.96 0.38 6.37
C ASN A 137 -6.01 1.37 5.85
N THR A 138 -6.64 2.09 6.78
CA THR A 138 -7.81 2.96 6.56
C THR A 138 -7.58 4.08 5.55
N SER A 139 -6.32 4.43 5.27
CA SER A 139 -5.99 5.65 4.50
C SER A 139 -5.55 5.39 3.05
N TYR A 140 -5.56 4.14 2.56
CA TYR A 140 -4.78 3.82 1.35
C TYR A 140 -5.39 2.85 0.33
N VAL A 141 -6.58 2.25 0.54
CA VAL A 141 -7.12 1.30 -0.43
C VAL A 141 -7.91 2.01 -1.53
N MET A 142 -7.36 2.00 -2.75
CA MET A 142 -8.03 2.51 -3.94
C MET A 142 -8.16 1.39 -4.97
N LEU A 143 -9.41 1.04 -5.28
CA LEU A 143 -9.77 0.04 -6.27
C LEU A 143 -9.70 0.62 -7.68
N LYS A 144 -9.19 -0.18 -8.62
CA LYS A 144 -9.26 0.11 -10.05
C LYS A 144 -10.71 0.37 -10.47
N ALA A 145 -10.89 1.31 -11.39
CA ALA A 145 -12.19 1.66 -11.95
C ALA A 145 -12.99 0.42 -12.37
N LYS A 146 -14.31 0.49 -12.15
CA LYS A 146 -15.29 -0.58 -12.41
C LYS A 146 -15.16 -1.84 -11.54
N ASN A 147 -14.14 -1.94 -10.67
CA ASN A 147 -14.12 -3.01 -9.67
C ASN A 147 -15.09 -2.70 -8.54
N LYS A 148 -15.69 -3.76 -8.01
CA LYS A 148 -16.59 -3.72 -6.85
C LYS A 148 -16.02 -4.56 -5.73
N PHE A 149 -16.25 -4.13 -4.50
CA PHE A 149 -15.94 -4.92 -3.32
C PHE A 149 -17.14 -5.80 -2.93
N ASN A 150 -16.88 -7.04 -2.54
CA ASN A 150 -17.80 -7.99 -1.95
C ASN A 150 -17.20 -8.49 -0.62
N LYS A 151 -18.02 -8.54 0.44
CA LYS A 151 -17.61 -8.94 1.79
C LYS A 151 -17.02 -10.36 1.84
N SER A 152 -17.59 -11.29 1.06
CA SER A 152 -17.20 -12.70 1.09
C SER A 152 -15.94 -13.00 0.29
N GLN A 153 -15.44 -12.05 -0.50
CA GLN A 153 -14.30 -12.28 -1.36
C GLN A 153 -12.99 -12.28 -0.56
N PRO A 154 -12.05 -13.16 -0.88
CA PRO A 154 -10.73 -13.11 -0.27
C PRO A 154 -9.91 -11.92 -0.82
N TRP A 155 -9.15 -11.31 0.07
CA TRP A 155 -8.22 -10.22 -0.20
C TRP A 155 -6.78 -10.72 -0.10
N TYR A 156 -6.04 -10.57 -1.16
CA TYR A 156 -4.66 -11.00 -1.30
C TYR A 156 -3.77 -9.78 -1.18
N TYR A 157 -2.99 -9.75 -0.10
CA TYR A 157 -2.06 -8.68 0.17
C TYR A 157 -0.63 -9.17 -0.07
N ASN A 158 0.14 -8.40 -0.85
CA ASN A 158 1.58 -8.62 -1.04
C ASN A 158 2.36 -7.54 -0.26
N TYR A 159 2.87 -7.90 0.90
CA TYR A 159 3.83 -7.07 1.66
C TYR A 159 5.18 -7.11 0.92
N GLY A 160 5.41 -6.15 0.02
CA GLY A 160 6.77 -5.80 -0.43
C GLY A 160 7.27 -6.37 -1.75
N GLY A 161 6.45 -6.49 -2.79
CA GLY A 161 6.97 -6.71 -4.16
C GLY A 161 7.76 -8.02 -4.33
N LYS A 162 7.48 -9.05 -3.52
CA LYS A 162 8.21 -10.32 -3.56
C LYS A 162 8.10 -10.98 -4.95
N ALA A 163 9.24 -11.40 -5.49
CA ALA A 163 9.35 -12.13 -6.76
C ALA A 163 8.55 -13.45 -6.76
N ASN A 164 8.43 -14.09 -5.58
CA ASN A 164 7.52 -15.22 -5.32
C ASN A 164 6.46 -14.79 -4.30
N PRO A 165 5.28 -14.33 -4.75
CA PRO A 165 4.30 -13.73 -3.85
C PRO A 165 3.56 -14.82 -3.06
N ILE A 166 4.05 -15.13 -1.86
CA ILE A 166 3.18 -15.69 -0.82
C ILE A 166 2.29 -14.53 -0.35
N TYR A 167 1.10 -14.46 -0.92
CA TYR A 167 0.11 -13.48 -0.52
C TYR A 167 -0.46 -13.86 0.83
N ASN A 168 -0.46 -12.92 1.76
CA ASN A 168 -1.30 -13.06 2.95
C ASN A 168 -2.75 -12.94 2.50
N LYS A 169 -3.53 -13.97 2.79
CA LYS A 169 -4.95 -14.03 2.49
C LYS A 169 -5.73 -13.49 3.67
N TYR A 170 -6.56 -12.49 3.40
CA TYR A 170 -7.47 -11.92 4.38
C TYR A 170 -8.91 -12.16 3.92
N GLN A 171 -9.80 -12.33 4.89
CA GLN A 171 -11.24 -12.37 4.62
C GLN A 171 -11.95 -11.48 5.64
N LEU A 172 -12.99 -10.78 5.17
CA LEU A 172 -13.81 -9.97 6.04
C LEU A 172 -14.88 -10.87 6.67
N SER A 173 -14.91 -10.92 7.99
CA SER A 173 -15.94 -11.65 8.74
C SER A 173 -17.30 -10.95 8.67
N SER A 174 -18.37 -11.69 8.97
CA SER A 174 -19.71 -11.11 9.15
C SER A 174 -19.76 -10.02 10.22
N LYS A 175 -18.86 -10.11 11.23
CA LYS A 175 -18.69 -9.12 12.31
C LYS A 175 -17.94 -7.85 11.87
N GLY A 176 -17.54 -7.75 10.61
CA GLY A 176 -16.85 -6.57 10.05
C GLY A 176 -15.36 -6.48 10.35
N ASN A 177 -14.75 -7.55 10.86
CA ASN A 177 -13.32 -7.62 11.15
C ASN A 177 -12.57 -8.43 10.07
N TRP A 178 -11.41 -7.95 9.66
CA TRP A 178 -10.49 -8.69 8.80
C TRP A 178 -9.70 -9.72 9.63
N TYR A 179 -9.64 -10.96 9.16
CA TYR A 179 -8.81 -12.01 9.74
C TYR A 179 -7.93 -12.65 8.67
N ILE A 180 -6.79 -13.22 9.09
CA ILE A 180 -5.90 -13.99 8.22
C ILE A 180 -6.54 -15.36 8.00
N LYS A 181 -6.61 -15.80 6.75
CA LYS A 181 -7.17 -17.09 6.34
C LYS A 181 -6.09 -18.05 5.88
#